data_AF-A0A951B7H8-F1
#
_entry.id   AF-A0A951B7H8-F1
#
_cell.length_a   1.000
_cell.length_b   1.000
_cell.length_c   1.000
_cell.angle_alpha   90.00
_cell.angle_beta   90.00
_cell.angle_gamma   90.00
#
_symmetry.space_group_name_H-M   'P 1'
#
loop_
_entity.id
_entity.type
_entity.pdbx_description
1 polymer ?
#
loop_
_entity_poly.entity_id
_entity_poly.type
_entity_poly.pdbx_seq_one_letter_code
_entity_poly.pdbx_strand_id
1 'polypeptide(L)'
;NTDWDAVKRHVEGWPEQPLLIFKDQETKNSSLPADGFYAWIHPGSKGWSRDGSEWGEEYLQNFYARMRNQFPDRLAIGAIWSRFDDRNARWGESRYMSGRCGRTLHQTLEEFRQNAGNDPFLLIATWNDYEEGTAIETGLANPEVYKRMSDRDQCGM
;
A
#
# COMPACT_ATOMS: atom_id res chain seq x y z
N ASN A 1 -2.64 -19.94 13.64
CA ASN A 1 -1.42 -19.12 13.49
C ASN A 1 -0.33 -19.94 12.85
N THR A 2 0.36 -19.35 11.88
CA THR A 2 1.51 -19.95 11.20
C THR A 2 2.77 -19.72 12.03
N ASP A 3 3.60 -20.75 12.20
CA ASP A 3 4.94 -20.64 12.79
C ASP A 3 5.93 -20.23 11.69
N TRP A 4 6.18 -18.92 11.58
CA TRP A 4 7.06 -18.37 10.56
C TRP A 4 8.55 -18.72 10.80
N ASP A 5 8.96 -18.97 12.04
CA ASP A 5 10.34 -19.38 12.36
C ASP A 5 10.61 -20.82 11.89
N ALA A 6 9.63 -21.70 12.01
CA ALA A 6 9.71 -23.03 11.41
C ALA A 6 9.75 -22.97 9.87
N VAL A 7 8.95 -22.09 9.25
CA VAL A 7 8.98 -21.87 7.79
C VAL A 7 10.36 -21.37 7.36
N LYS A 8 10.90 -20.32 8.01
CA LYS A 8 12.22 -19.76 7.68
C LYS A 8 13.31 -20.82 7.76
N ARG A 9 13.40 -21.55 8.87
CA ARG A 9 14.38 -22.63 9.03
C ARG A 9 14.27 -23.72 7.96
N HIS A 10 13.06 -24.03 7.52
CA HIS A 10 12.86 -25.03 6.48
C HIS A 10 13.37 -24.56 5.12
N VAL A 11 13.06 -23.32 4.74
CA VAL A 11 13.42 -22.77 3.42
C VAL A 11 14.89 -22.34 3.34
N GLU A 12 15.54 -22.05 4.47
CA GLU A 12 16.99 -21.82 4.54
C GLU A 12 17.83 -23.04 4.14
N GLY A 13 17.24 -24.24 4.23
CA GLY A 13 17.89 -25.49 3.78
C GLY A 13 17.84 -25.71 2.27
N TRP A 14 17.14 -24.87 1.50
CA TRP A 14 16.99 -25.05 0.05
C TRP A 14 18.20 -24.48 -0.71
N PRO A 15 18.57 -25.06 -1.88
CA PRO A 15 19.64 -24.51 -2.71
C PRO A 15 19.38 -23.05 -3.15
N GLU A 16 18.11 -22.72 -3.38
CA GLU A 16 17.63 -21.37 -3.69
C GLU A 16 16.66 -20.95 -2.58
N GLN A 17 17.13 -20.06 -1.70
CA GLN A 17 16.36 -19.63 -0.54
C GLN A 17 15.42 -18.49 -0.94
N PRO A 18 14.09 -18.63 -0.73
CA PRO A 18 13.16 -17.54 -0.96
C PRO A 18 13.34 -16.44 0.10
N LEU A 19 13.05 -15.20 -0.30
CA LEU A 19 12.91 -14.07 0.63
C LEU A 19 11.53 -14.10 1.28
N LEU A 20 11.47 -14.02 2.60
CA LEU A 20 10.24 -13.85 3.36
C LEU A 20 9.97 -12.35 3.54
N ILE A 21 9.08 -11.81 2.71
CA ILE A 21 8.69 -10.40 2.73
C ILE A 21 7.27 -10.31 3.29
N PHE A 22 7.08 -9.47 4.29
CA PHE A 22 5.79 -9.32 4.98
C PHE A 22 5.17 -7.96 4.70
N LYS A 23 3.84 -7.87 4.72
CA LYS A 23 3.17 -6.57 4.76
C LYS A 23 3.70 -5.80 5.96
N ASP A 24 3.96 -4.52 5.77
CA ASP A 24 4.38 -3.63 6.85
C ASP A 24 3.50 -3.87 8.08
N GLN A 25 4.17 -4.13 9.19
CA GLN A 25 3.43 -4.54 10.36
C GLN A 25 2.83 -3.32 11.06
N GLU A 26 1.52 -3.31 11.28
CA GLU A 26 0.94 -2.59 12.42
C GLU A 26 1.49 -3.12 13.75
N THR A 27 1.98 -4.36 13.78
CA THR A 27 2.51 -5.01 14.97
C THR A 27 3.97 -4.66 15.21
N LYS A 28 4.25 -4.11 16.40
CA LYS A 28 5.58 -3.84 16.95
C LYS A 28 6.46 -5.09 17.18
N ASN A 29 6.12 -6.24 16.57
CA ASN A 29 6.84 -7.49 16.79
C ASN A 29 8.01 -7.62 15.82
N SER A 30 9.18 -7.18 16.28
CA SER A 30 10.49 -7.49 15.68
C SER A 30 10.82 -9.00 15.61
N SER A 31 9.90 -9.86 16.07
CA SER A 31 10.08 -11.32 16.16
C SER A 31 9.76 -12.06 14.86
N LEU A 32 9.26 -11.40 13.81
CA LEU A 32 9.10 -12.09 12.53
C LEU A 32 10.46 -12.37 11.90
N PRO A 33 10.69 -13.57 11.34
CA PRO A 33 11.88 -13.88 10.56
C PRO A 33 11.77 -13.28 9.15
N ALA A 34 11.63 -11.97 9.08
CA ALA A 34 11.43 -11.21 7.85
C ALA A 34 12.76 -10.82 7.21
N ASP A 35 12.89 -11.07 5.90
CA ASP A 35 13.96 -10.53 5.07
C ASP A 35 13.63 -9.11 4.59
N GLY A 36 12.35 -8.75 4.59
CA GLY A 36 11.89 -7.43 4.20
C GLY A 36 10.43 -7.16 4.53
N PHE A 37 10.03 -5.93 4.27
CA PHE A 37 8.67 -5.45 4.44
C PHE A 37 8.19 -4.68 3.21
N TYR A 38 6.92 -4.83 2.86
CA TYR A 38 6.29 -4.03 1.81
C TYR A 38 5.18 -3.15 2.38
N ALA A 39 5.12 -1.90 1.94
CA ALA A 39 4.00 -1.02 2.25
C ALA A 39 2.72 -1.50 1.54
N TRP A 40 1.56 -1.33 2.17
CA TRP A 40 0.25 -1.49 1.53
C TRP A 40 -0.62 -0.24 1.68
N ILE A 41 -1.78 -0.26 1.02
CA ILE A 41 -2.76 0.82 1.11
C ILE A 41 -3.24 0.96 2.56
N HIS A 42 -3.05 2.14 3.14
CA HIS A 42 -3.40 2.42 4.52
C HIS A 42 -3.59 3.94 4.74
N PRO A 43 -4.59 4.38 5.53
CA PRO A 43 -4.92 5.81 5.67
C PRO A 43 -3.98 6.56 6.63
N GLY A 44 -3.22 5.84 7.46
CA GLY A 44 -2.43 6.44 8.55
C GLY A 44 -3.17 6.43 9.88
N SER A 45 -2.64 7.14 10.88
CA SER A 45 -3.18 7.10 12.25
C SER A 45 -4.56 7.74 12.37
N LYS A 46 -4.91 8.64 11.44
CA LYS A 46 -6.21 9.29 11.34
C LYS A 46 -7.33 8.34 10.92
N GLY A 47 -6.99 7.16 10.39
CA GLY A 47 -7.96 6.16 9.94
C GLY A 47 -8.70 6.56 8.67
N TRP A 48 -9.66 5.73 8.25
CA TRP A 48 -10.40 5.91 7.01
C TRP A 48 -11.41 7.06 7.14
N SER A 49 -11.14 8.19 6.49
CA SER A 49 -12.08 9.32 6.47
C SER A 49 -13.26 9.06 5.53
N ARG A 50 -14.43 9.58 5.91
CA ARG A 50 -15.66 9.41 5.11
C ARG A 50 -15.58 10.06 3.73
N ASP A 51 -14.79 11.12 3.61
CA ASP A 51 -14.54 11.85 2.36
C ASP A 51 -13.35 11.30 1.56
N GLY A 52 -12.64 10.29 2.08
CA GLY A 52 -11.49 9.67 1.43
C GLY A 52 -10.28 10.59 1.30
N SER A 53 -10.20 11.63 2.12
CA SER A 53 -9.09 12.59 2.18
C SER A 53 -7.78 11.99 2.69
N GLU A 54 -7.85 10.94 3.52
CA GLU A 54 -6.68 10.30 4.11
C GLU A 54 -6.03 9.34 3.12
N TRP A 55 -5.01 9.83 2.43
CA TRP A 55 -4.38 9.16 1.30
C TRP A 55 -3.15 8.32 1.66
N GLY A 56 -2.76 8.32 2.94
CA GLY A 56 -1.65 7.52 3.47
C GLY A 56 -0.31 8.25 3.59
N GLU A 57 -0.31 9.59 3.58
CA GLU A 57 0.89 10.42 3.81
C GLU A 57 1.68 9.98 5.04
N GLU A 58 1.05 10.12 6.21
CA GLU A 58 1.65 9.82 7.50
C GLU A 58 2.10 8.35 7.58
N TYR A 59 1.30 7.46 6.99
CA TYR A 59 1.61 6.04 6.93
C TYR A 59 2.90 5.77 6.13
N LEU A 60 3.02 6.32 4.91
CA LEU A 60 4.20 6.13 4.06
C LEU A 60 5.44 6.74 4.72
N GLN A 61 5.32 7.95 5.26
CA GLN A 61 6.42 8.61 5.98
C GLN A 61 6.90 7.76 7.17
N ASN A 62 5.96 7.21 7.95
CA ASN A 62 6.27 6.32 9.06
C ASN A 62 6.88 4.99 8.61
N PHE A 63 6.40 4.42 7.51
CA PHE A 63 6.96 3.20 6.91
C PHE A 63 8.44 3.41 6.55
N TYR A 64 8.75 4.41 5.74
CA TYR A 64 10.13 4.67 5.32
C TYR A 64 11.02 5.08 6.49
N ALA A 65 10.53 5.88 7.43
CA ALA A 65 11.29 6.22 8.64
C ALA A 65 11.61 4.97 9.48
N ARG A 66 10.67 4.03 9.60
CA ARG A 66 10.86 2.78 10.33
C ARG A 66 11.88 1.88 9.63
N MET A 67 11.78 1.72 8.31
CA MET A 67 12.75 0.93 7.56
C MET A 67 14.18 1.50 7.72
N ARG A 68 14.35 2.81 7.60
CA ARG A 68 15.66 3.45 7.79
C ARG A 68 16.21 3.33 9.22
N ASN A 69 15.37 3.50 10.23
CA ASN A 69 15.83 3.67 11.62
C ASN A 69 15.81 2.38 12.45
N GLN A 70 14.93 1.43 12.12
CA GLN A 70 14.73 0.21 12.92
C GLN A 70 15.07 -1.07 12.15
N PHE A 71 14.98 -1.05 10.81
CA PHE A 71 15.24 -2.21 9.96
C PHE A 71 16.20 -1.90 8.81
N PRO A 72 17.37 -1.26 9.05
CA PRO A 72 18.26 -0.80 7.99
C PRO A 72 18.85 -1.95 7.13
N ASP A 73 18.90 -3.16 7.68
CA ASP A 73 19.41 -4.36 6.99
C ASP A 73 18.30 -5.21 6.37
N ARG A 74 17.07 -4.71 6.28
CA ARG A 74 15.92 -5.42 5.71
C ARG A 74 15.49 -4.73 4.42
N LEU A 75 14.99 -5.52 3.48
CA LEU A 75 14.47 -4.97 2.23
C LEU A 75 13.21 -4.14 2.51
N ALA A 76 13.21 -2.87 2.09
CA ALA A 76 12.00 -2.06 2.05
C ALA A 76 11.43 -2.06 0.63
N ILE A 77 10.19 -2.50 0.50
CA ILE A 77 9.45 -2.42 -0.75
C ILE A 77 8.42 -1.31 -0.58
N GLY A 78 8.67 -0.17 -1.24
CA GLY A 78 7.72 0.93 -1.26
C GLY A 78 6.43 0.54 -1.99
N ALA A 79 5.37 1.29 -1.79
CA ALA A 79 4.12 1.09 -2.52
C ALA A 79 3.47 2.41 -2.91
N ILE A 80 2.79 2.38 -4.06
CA ILE A 80 1.93 3.46 -4.56
C ILE A 80 0.55 2.90 -4.89
N TRP A 81 -0.46 3.76 -4.81
CA TRP A 81 -1.84 3.40 -5.13
C TRP A 81 -2.58 4.60 -5.68
N SER A 82 -3.58 4.30 -6.52
CA SER A 82 -4.38 5.34 -7.17
C SER A 82 -5.57 5.78 -6.32
N ARG A 83 -6.18 4.86 -5.56
CA ARG A 83 -7.38 5.03 -4.73
C ARG A 83 -7.66 3.74 -3.94
N PHE A 84 -8.67 3.75 -3.08
CA PHE A 84 -9.24 2.56 -2.43
C PHE A 84 -10.73 2.77 -2.18
N ASP A 85 -11.57 1.79 -2.50
CA ASP A 85 -13.01 1.87 -2.25
C ASP A 85 -13.64 0.47 -2.18
N ASP A 86 -13.73 -0.07 -0.97
CA ASP A 86 -14.36 -1.38 -0.73
C ASP A 86 -15.84 -1.25 -0.32
N ARG A 87 -16.45 -0.06 -0.42
CA ARG A 87 -17.85 0.18 0.02
C ARG A 87 -18.88 -0.65 -0.76
N ASN A 88 -18.51 -1.11 -1.97
CA ASN A 88 -19.33 -1.98 -2.80
C ASN A 88 -18.98 -3.48 -2.64
N ALA A 89 -17.88 -3.81 -1.95
CA ALA A 89 -17.49 -5.18 -1.71
C ALA A 89 -18.37 -5.80 -0.61
N ARG A 90 -18.85 -7.03 -0.83
CA ARG A 90 -19.73 -7.72 0.14
C ARG A 90 -19.04 -8.03 1.48
N TRP A 91 -17.71 -8.10 1.47
CA TRP A 91 -16.86 -8.32 2.64
C TRP A 91 -16.12 -7.05 3.07
N GLY A 92 -16.39 -5.91 2.43
CA GLY A 92 -15.68 -4.66 2.68
C GLY A 92 -16.03 -4.08 4.04
N GLU A 93 -15.12 -3.27 4.56
CA GLU A 93 -15.30 -2.58 5.85
C GLU A 93 -15.77 -1.13 5.66
N SER A 94 -16.25 -0.79 4.45
CA SER A 94 -16.66 0.57 4.07
C SER A 94 -15.53 1.61 4.16
N ARG A 95 -14.31 1.17 3.84
CA ARG A 95 -13.08 1.95 3.75
C ARG A 95 -13.02 2.68 2.42
N TYR A 96 -12.56 3.93 2.46
CA TYR A 96 -12.53 4.79 1.30
C TYR A 96 -11.31 5.71 1.31
N MET A 97 -10.68 5.81 0.14
CA MET A 97 -9.61 6.74 -0.19
C MET A 97 -9.86 7.25 -1.61
N SER A 98 -10.12 8.55 -1.75
CA SER A 98 -10.43 9.15 -3.04
C SER A 98 -9.20 9.15 -3.95
N GLY A 99 -9.42 8.93 -5.24
CA GLY A 99 -8.36 9.06 -6.24
C GLY A 99 -7.94 10.50 -6.49
N ARG A 100 -8.78 11.48 -6.10
CA ARG A 100 -8.53 12.93 -6.17
C ARG A 100 -7.94 13.33 -7.54
N CYS A 101 -8.55 12.83 -8.61
CA CYS A 101 -8.13 13.10 -10.00
C CYS A 101 -6.66 12.70 -10.28
N GLY A 102 -6.22 11.57 -9.71
CA GLY A 102 -4.84 11.08 -9.84
C GLY A 102 -3.84 11.69 -8.84
N ARG A 103 -4.26 12.68 -8.02
CA ARG A 103 -3.38 13.26 -7.00
C ARG A 103 -2.92 12.23 -5.97
N THR A 104 -3.74 11.25 -5.64
CA THR A 104 -3.35 10.17 -4.71
C THR A 104 -2.21 9.34 -5.26
N LEU A 105 -2.25 8.93 -6.54
CA LEU A 105 -1.12 8.23 -7.16
C LEU A 105 0.12 9.13 -7.19
N HIS A 106 -0.05 10.38 -7.59
CA HIS A 106 1.08 11.31 -7.68
C HIS A 106 1.77 11.52 -6.33
N GLN A 107 0.99 11.73 -5.26
CA GLN A 107 1.53 11.98 -3.92
C GLN A 107 2.18 10.73 -3.31
N THR A 108 1.60 9.54 -3.49
CA THR A 108 2.23 8.30 -3.01
C THR A 108 3.53 8.00 -3.76
N LEU A 109 3.60 8.29 -5.07
CA LEU A 109 4.83 8.20 -5.85
C LEU A 109 5.88 9.21 -5.38
N GLU A 110 5.46 10.44 -5.08
CA GLU A 110 6.37 11.47 -4.58
C GLU A 110 6.95 11.08 -3.20
N GLU A 111 6.13 10.50 -2.31
CA GLU A 111 6.62 9.94 -1.04
C GLU A 111 7.69 8.86 -1.27
N PHE A 112 7.48 7.94 -2.21
CA PHE A 112 8.51 6.97 -2.58
C PHE A 112 9.80 7.66 -3.05
N ARG A 113 9.70 8.62 -3.99
CA ARG A 113 10.87 9.31 -4.54
C ARG A 113 11.66 10.08 -3.50
N GLN A 114 10.99 10.66 -2.51
CA GLN A 114 11.62 11.46 -1.46
C GLN A 114 12.18 10.60 -0.33
N ASN A 115 11.56 9.47 -0.02
CA ASN A 115 11.85 8.72 1.21
C ASN A 115 12.45 7.33 1.01
N ALA A 116 12.33 6.69 -0.16
CA ALA A 116 12.84 5.33 -0.37
C ALA A 116 14.38 5.24 -0.41
N GLY A 117 15.10 6.37 -0.50
CA GLY A 117 16.56 6.35 -0.51
C GLY A 117 17.12 5.51 -1.67
N ASN A 118 17.81 4.42 -1.35
CA ASN A 118 18.39 3.49 -2.32
C ASN A 118 17.54 2.22 -2.54
N ASP A 119 16.33 2.15 -1.97
CA ASP A 119 15.47 0.98 -2.09
C ASP A 119 15.01 0.79 -3.55
N PRO A 120 15.29 -0.37 -4.18
CA PRO A 120 15.13 -0.52 -5.62
C PRO A 120 13.72 -0.97 -6.05
N PHE A 121 12.84 -1.32 -5.11
CA PHE A 121 11.55 -1.93 -5.44
C PHE A 121 10.37 -1.04 -5.08
N LEU A 122 9.44 -0.95 -6.02
CA LEU A 122 8.18 -0.24 -5.89
C LEU A 122 7.03 -1.16 -6.30
N LEU A 123 6.07 -1.32 -5.39
CA LEU A 123 4.82 -2.02 -5.60
C LEU A 123 3.74 -1.04 -6.09
N ILE A 124 2.93 -1.46 -7.05
CA ILE A 124 1.75 -0.70 -7.47
C ILE A 124 0.50 -1.48 -7.06
N ALA A 125 -0.28 -0.93 -6.13
CA ALA A 125 -1.49 -1.54 -5.62
C ALA A 125 -2.73 -0.90 -6.31
N THR A 126 -3.45 -1.60 -7.18
CA THR A 126 -3.17 -2.93 -7.78
C THR A 126 -3.45 -2.91 -9.28
N TRP A 127 -3.04 -3.94 -10.03
CA TRP A 127 -3.37 -4.03 -11.45
C TRP A 127 -4.89 -4.03 -11.69
N ASN A 128 -5.62 -4.99 -11.12
CA ASN A 128 -7.02 -5.25 -11.46
C ASN A 128 -7.91 -5.67 -10.27
N ASP A 129 -7.59 -5.25 -9.03
CA ASP A 129 -8.53 -5.44 -7.92
C ASP A 129 -9.65 -4.40 -7.97
N TYR A 130 -10.71 -4.77 -8.68
CA TYR A 130 -11.93 -3.99 -8.82
C TYR A 130 -12.83 -4.08 -7.58
N GLU A 131 -12.70 -5.13 -6.77
CA GLU A 131 -13.54 -5.33 -5.58
C GLU A 131 -13.16 -4.36 -4.47
N GLU A 132 -11.85 -4.12 -4.27
CA GLU A 132 -11.36 -3.06 -3.38
C GLU A 132 -11.20 -1.71 -4.08
N GLY A 133 -11.54 -1.64 -5.38
CA GLY A 133 -11.51 -0.41 -6.17
C GLY A 133 -10.11 0.15 -6.44
N THR A 134 -9.04 -0.64 -6.30
CA THR A 134 -7.65 -0.20 -6.39
C THR A 134 -7.04 -0.37 -7.79
N ALA A 135 -7.77 -1.02 -8.70
CA ALA A 135 -7.35 -1.32 -10.07
C ALA A 135 -6.83 -0.09 -10.84
N ILE A 136 -5.66 -0.23 -11.47
CA ILE A 136 -5.08 0.72 -12.42
C ILE A 136 -5.18 0.29 -13.89
N GLU A 137 -5.70 -0.91 -14.17
CA GLU A 137 -5.77 -1.54 -15.49
C GLU A 137 -6.40 -0.62 -16.56
N THR A 138 -7.44 0.13 -16.20
CA THR A 138 -8.13 1.07 -17.10
C THR A 138 -7.48 2.46 -17.17
N GLY A 139 -6.32 2.63 -16.55
CA GLY A 139 -5.69 3.93 -16.30
C GLY A 139 -6.27 4.66 -15.10
N LEU A 140 -5.69 5.83 -14.81
CA LEU A 140 -6.22 6.73 -13.78
C LEU A 140 -7.48 7.38 -14.32
N ALA A 141 -8.53 7.40 -13.49
CA ALA A 141 -9.86 7.92 -13.81
C ALA A 141 -9.83 9.13 -14.78
N ASN A 142 -10.31 8.92 -16.00
CA ASN A 142 -10.69 10.00 -16.90
C ASN A 142 -12.07 10.54 -16.44
N PRO A 143 -12.25 11.87 -16.28
CA PRO A 143 -13.54 12.47 -15.94
C PRO A 143 -14.73 11.98 -16.78
N GLU A 144 -14.49 11.58 -18.03
CA GLU A 144 -15.53 11.04 -18.93
C GLU A 144 -16.05 9.65 -18.53
N VAL A 145 -15.22 8.82 -17.92
CA VAL A 145 -15.58 7.44 -17.51
C VAL A 145 -16.37 7.46 -16.18
N TYR A 146 -16.14 8.47 -15.33
CA TYR A 146 -16.79 8.59 -14.01
C TYR A 146 -18.20 9.20 -14.03
N LYS A 147 -18.66 9.74 -15.16
CA LYS A 147 -20.05 10.23 -15.32
C LYS A 147 -21.13 9.17 -15.07
N ARG A 148 -20.77 7.89 -14.93
CA ARG A 148 -21.71 6.78 -14.66
C ARG A 148 -21.62 6.17 -13.25
N MET A 149 -20.71 6.61 -12.35
CA MET A 149 -20.47 5.90 -11.08
C MET A 149 -20.49 6.79 -9.81
N SER A 150 -21.39 7.76 -9.74
CA SER A 150 -21.75 8.59 -8.57
C SER A 150 -21.09 9.97 -8.47
N ASP A 151 -21.94 10.94 -8.15
CA ASP A 151 -21.72 12.40 -8.19
C ASP A 151 -20.76 12.95 -7.11
N ARG A 152 -19.74 12.21 -6.66
CA ARG A 152 -18.86 12.66 -5.55
C ARG A 152 -17.40 12.95 -5.90
N ASP A 153 -16.95 12.62 -7.12
CA ASP A 153 -15.58 12.88 -7.57
C ASP A 153 -15.55 13.83 -8.78
N GLN A 154 -16.18 15.00 -8.67
CA GLN A 154 -16.07 16.02 -9.72
C GLN A 154 -14.68 16.63 -9.72
N CYS A 155 -13.84 16.16 -10.64
CA CYS A 155 -12.63 16.86 -11.06
C CYS A 155 -13.06 18.18 -11.71
N GLY A 156 -12.98 19.27 -10.95
CA GLY A 156 -13.19 20.62 -11.49
C GLY A 156 -12.24 20.85 -12.66
N MET A 157 -12.80 21.26 -13.80
CA MET A 157 -12.05 21.89 -14.89
C MET A 157 -11.61 23.28 -14.46
#